data_AF-A0A453DQE3-F1
#
_entry.id   AF-A0A453DQE3-F1
#
_cell.length_a   1.000
_cell.length_b   1.000
_cell.length_c   1.000
_cell.angle_alpha   90.00
_cell.angle_beta   90.00
_cell.angle_gamma   90.00
#
_symmetry.space_group_name_H-M   'P 1'
#
loop_
_entity.id
_entity.type
_entity.pdbx_description
1 polymer ?
#
loop_
_entity_poly.entity_id
_entity_poly.type
_entity_poly.pdbx_seq_one_letter_code
_entity_poly.pdbx_strand_id
1 'polypeptide(L)'
;MDLMIKFYQFVAKEEMAIDEAELEPLEFAEKMHTQQELQQQQLEMLVQIRKYSPESQSVILETLRKQLESADFDTSASILTPEQIQEIVEK
;
A
#
# COMPACT_ATOMS: atom_id res chain seq x y z
N MET A 1 1.35 -18.61 -9.02
CA MET A 1 1.62 -17.28 -8.44
C MET A 1 2.20 -16.35 -9.50
N ASP A 2 3.22 -16.78 -10.25
CA ASP A 2 3.89 -15.97 -11.30
C ASP A 2 2.98 -15.35 -12.36
N LEU A 3 1.92 -16.05 -12.80
CA LEU A 3 0.97 -15.49 -13.76
C LEU A 3 0.24 -14.27 -13.18
N MET A 4 -0.22 -14.36 -11.92
CA MET A 4 -0.91 -13.25 -11.25
C MET A 4 0.05 -12.07 -11.03
N ILE A 5 1.30 -12.34 -10.66
CA ILE A 5 2.31 -11.28 -10.49
C ILE A 5 2.53 -10.56 -11.82
N LYS A 6 2.69 -11.29 -12.93
CA LYS A 6 2.84 -10.71 -14.27
C LYS A 6 1.58 -9.93 -14.70
N PHE A 7 0.40 -10.44 -14.38
CA PHE A 7 -0.86 -9.76 -14.67
C PHE A 7 -0.95 -8.43 -13.92
N TYR A 8 -0.70 -8.39 -12.61
CA TYR A 8 -0.71 -7.14 -11.85
C TYR A 8 0.36 -6.15 -12.30
N GLN A 9 1.54 -6.63 -12.68
CA GLN A 9 2.58 -5.78 -13.27
C GLN A 9 2.15 -5.18 -14.60
N PHE A 10 1.41 -5.95 -15.43
CA PHE A 10 0.85 -5.44 -16.68
C PHE A 10 -0.22 -4.39 -16.40
N VAL A 11 -1.21 -4.70 -15.56
CA VAL A 11 -2.29 -3.75 -15.19
C VAL A 11 -1.70 -2.47 -14.62
N ALA A 12 -0.76 -2.53 -13.68
CA ALA A 12 -0.14 -1.34 -13.11
C ALA A 12 0.55 -0.45 -14.16
N LYS A 13 1.16 -1.04 -15.20
CA LYS A 13 1.78 -0.28 -16.29
C LYS A 13 0.74 0.34 -17.22
N GLU A 14 -0.33 -0.39 -17.53
CA GLU A 14 -1.41 0.12 -18.37
C GLU A 14 -2.13 1.28 -17.67
N GLU A 15 -2.44 1.16 -16.37
CA GLU A 15 -3.04 2.25 -15.58
C GLU A 15 -2.17 3.51 -15.59
N MET A 16 -0.84 3.36 -15.42
CA MET A 16 0.09 4.49 -15.54
C MET A 16 0.12 5.10 -16.94
N ALA A 17 0.06 4.27 -17.99
CA ALA A 17 0.04 4.75 -19.38
C ALA A 17 -1.28 5.46 -19.73
N ILE A 18 -2.39 5.02 -19.15
CA ILE A 18 -3.68 5.70 -19.25
C ILE A 18 -3.59 7.06 -18.55
N ASP A 19 -3.08 7.11 -17.33
CA ASP A 19 -2.87 8.36 -16.59
C ASP A 19 -2.00 9.36 -17.37
N GLU A 20 -0.92 8.89 -17.99
CA GLU A 20 -0.04 9.72 -18.82
C GLU A 20 -0.75 10.25 -20.08
N ALA A 21 -1.70 9.49 -20.63
CA ALA A 21 -2.47 9.88 -21.81
C ALA A 21 -3.65 10.81 -21.50
N GLU A 22 -4.22 10.72 -20.29
CA GLU A 22 -5.40 11.49 -19.87
C GLU A 22 -5.05 12.82 -19.19
N LEU A 23 -3.94 12.87 -18.45
CA LEU A 23 -3.56 14.02 -17.63
C LEU A 23 -2.58 14.94 -18.36
N GLU A 24 -2.61 16.22 -18.00
CA GLU A 24 -1.55 17.14 -18.43
C GLU A 24 -0.22 16.79 -17.74
N PRO A 25 0.96 17.14 -18.33
CA PRO A 25 2.26 16.72 -17.82
C PRO A 25 2.52 17.06 -16.35
N LEU A 26 1.99 18.19 -15.87
CA LEU A 26 2.13 18.60 -14.47
C LEU A 26 1.25 17.75 -13.55
N GLU A 27 -0.02 17.52 -13.94
CA GLU A 27 -0.98 16.73 -13.16
C GLU A 27 -0.52 15.28 -13.05
N PHE A 28 0.01 14.71 -14.14
CA PHE A 28 0.62 13.39 -14.14
C PHE A 28 1.82 13.32 -13.19
N ALA A 29 2.73 14.31 -13.27
CA ALA A 29 3.91 14.35 -12.40
C ALA A 29 3.53 14.46 -10.91
N GLU A 30 2.54 15.27 -10.58
CA GLU A 30 2.01 15.39 -9.21
C GLU A 30 1.38 14.08 -8.74
N LYS A 31 0.53 13.44 -9.56
CA LYS A 31 -0.08 12.15 -9.23
C LYS A 31 1.00 11.07 -8.99
N MET A 32 2.00 11.00 -9.85
CA MET A 32 3.13 10.07 -9.71
C MET A 32 3.94 10.32 -8.44
N HIS A 33 4.16 11.58 -8.08
CA HIS A 33 4.85 11.94 -6.85
C HIS A 33 4.07 11.47 -5.61
N THR A 34 2.76 11.78 -5.54
CA THR A 34 1.91 11.34 -4.43
C THR A 34 1.86 9.82 -4.32
N GLN A 35 1.78 9.11 -5.44
CA GLN A 35 1.81 7.65 -5.45
C GLN A 35 3.15 7.10 -4.94
N GLN A 36 4.27 7.71 -5.34
CA GLN A 36 5.59 7.31 -4.87
C GLN A 36 5.77 7.53 -3.37
N GLU A 37 5.30 8.66 -2.84
CA GLU A 37 5.33 8.96 -1.39
C GLU A 37 4.52 7.92 -0.60
N LEU A 38 3.33 7.58 -1.08
CA LEU A 38 2.47 6.56 -0.47
C LEU A 38 3.15 5.19 -0.44
N GLN A 39 3.77 4.78 -1.55
CA GLN A 39 4.52 3.52 -1.63
C GLN A 39 5.71 3.50 -0.67
N GLN A 40 6.40 4.63 -0.52
CA GLN A 40 7.51 4.76 0.42
C GLN A 40 7.03 4.57 1.87
N GLN A 41 5.91 5.18 2.24
CA GLN A 41 5.30 5.01 3.56
C GLN A 41 4.87 3.56 3.83
N GLN A 42 4.24 2.90 2.85
CA GLN A 42 3.90 1.48 2.95
C GLN A 42 5.13 0.60 3.15
N LEU A 43 6.22 0.88 2.43
CA LEU A 43 7.47 0.13 2.56
C LEU A 43 8.08 0.30 3.96
N GLU A 44 8.12 1.52 4.47
CA GLU A 44 8.61 1.80 5.82
C GLU A 44 7.79 1.09 6.88
N MET A 45 6.46 1.11 6.77
CA MET A 45 5.55 0.36 7.63
C MET A 45 5.86 -1.14 7.61
N LEU A 46 6.01 -1.75 6.43
CA LEU A 46 6.35 -3.18 6.31
C LEU A 46 7.71 -3.52 6.94
N VAL A 47 8.68 -2.60 6.83
CA VAL A 47 9.99 -2.74 7.50
C VAL A 47 9.83 -2.69 9.03
N GLN A 48 8.93 -1.86 9.57
CA GLN A 48 8.62 -1.85 11.01
C GLN A 48 7.94 -3.16 11.44
N ILE A 49 6.93 -3.62 10.69
CA ILE A 49 6.19 -4.86 10.98
C ILE A 49 7.14 -6.06 11.06
N ARG A 50 8.16 -6.13 10.19
CA ARG A 50 9.17 -7.20 10.19
C ARG A 50 9.90 -7.37 11.55
N LYS A 51 9.91 -6.36 12.41
CA LYS A 51 10.59 -6.41 13.72
C LYS A 51 9.85 -7.25 14.76
N TYR A 52 8.58 -7.56 14.54
CA TYR A 52 7.73 -8.31 15.49
C TYR A 52 7.76 -9.82 15.21
N SER A 53 7.18 -10.64 16.12
CA SER A 53 7.08 -12.09 15.92
C SER A 53 6.17 -12.44 14.72
N PRO A 54 6.31 -13.62 14.09
CA PRO A 54 5.43 -14.04 13.00
C PRO A 54 3.93 -13.99 13.34
N GLU A 55 3.57 -14.33 14.57
CA GLU A 55 2.18 -14.26 15.06
C GLU A 55 1.69 -12.81 15.10
N SER A 56 2.52 -11.92 15.66
CA SER A 56 2.23 -10.49 15.74
C SER A 56 2.12 -9.86 14.35
N GLN A 57 3.04 -10.21 13.44
CA GLN A 57 3.01 -9.79 12.04
C GLN A 57 1.68 -10.19 11.37
N SER A 58 1.23 -11.42 11.59
CA SER A 58 -0.04 -11.92 11.06
C SER A 58 -1.23 -11.10 11.57
N VAL A 59 -1.28 -10.79 12.87
CA VAL A 59 -2.35 -9.97 13.47
C VAL A 59 -2.34 -8.55 12.90
N ILE A 60 -1.16 -7.94 12.73
CA ILE A 60 -1.04 -6.60 12.14
C ILE A 60 -1.53 -6.60 10.69
N LEU A 61 -1.09 -7.55 9.87
CA LEU A 61 -1.49 -7.64 8.46
C LEU A 61 -2.98 -7.96 8.29
N GLU A 62 -3.54 -8.80 9.15
CA GLU A 62 -4.98 -9.10 9.15
C GLU A 62 -5.81 -7.86 9.55
N THR A 63 -5.30 -7.06 10.49
CA THR A 63 -5.94 -5.79 10.88
C THR A 63 -5.88 -4.78 9.73
N LEU A 64 -4.72 -4.64 9.08
CA LEU A 64 -4.57 -3.79 7.90
C LEU A 64 -5.52 -4.22 6.77
N ARG A 65 -5.65 -5.52 6.54
CA ARG A 65 -6.59 -6.05 5.55
C ARG A 65 -8.04 -5.63 5.86
N LYS A 66 -8.48 -5.78 7.12
CA LYS A 66 -9.83 -5.36 7.53
C LYS A 66 -10.04 -3.86 7.37
N GLN A 67 -9.02 -3.05 7.65
CA GLN A 67 -9.05 -1.60 7.42
C GLN A 67 -9.27 -1.29 5.94
N LEU A 68 -8.53 -1.94 5.04
CA LEU A 68 -8.73 -1.79 3.60
C LEU A 68 -10.11 -2.24 3.14
N GLU A 69 -10.59 -3.39 3.62
CA GLU A 69 -11.93 -3.90 3.30
C GLU A 69 -13.03 -2.92 3.78
N SER A 70 -12.84 -2.27 4.93
CA SER A 70 -13.79 -1.27 5.45
C SER A 70 -13.75 0.07 4.72
N ALA A 71 -12.67 0.34 3.98
CA ALA A 71 -12.45 1.56 3.21
C ALA A 71 -12.62 1.32 1.70
N ASP A 72 -13.30 0.25 1.29
CA ASP A 72 -13.50 -0.13 -0.12
C ASP A 72 -12.18 -0.17 -0.93
N PHE A 73 -11.10 -0.60 -0.28
CA PHE A 73 -9.75 -0.67 -0.84
C PHE A 73 -9.14 0.68 -1.27
N ASP A 74 -9.57 1.79 -0.66
CA ASP A 74 -8.91 3.08 -0.81
C ASP A 74 -7.42 2.98 -0.41
N THR A 75 -6.54 3.41 -1.30
CA THR A 75 -5.09 3.30 -1.10
C THR A 75 -4.60 4.20 0.03
N SER A 76 -5.31 5.27 0.39
CA SER A 76 -4.99 6.10 1.56
C SER A 76 -5.13 5.34 2.89
N ALA A 77 -6.02 4.33 2.93
CA ALA A 77 -6.24 3.47 4.10
C ALA A 77 -5.23 2.31 4.21
N SER A 78 -4.18 2.28 3.38
CA SER A 78 -3.17 1.22 3.35
C SER A 78 -2.00 1.41 4.32
N ILE A 79 -2.06 2.43 5.17
CA ILE A 79 -0.99 2.77 6.12
C ILE A 79 -1.50 2.60 7.56
N LEU A 80 -0.62 2.08 8.41
CA LEU A 80 -0.71 2.11 9.86
C LEU A 80 0.46 2.91 10.40
N THR A 81 0.21 3.79 11.37
CA THR A 81 1.28 4.48 12.08
C THR A 81 2.00 3.52 13.03
N PRO A 82 3.24 3.83 13.45
CA PRO A 82 3.96 3.02 14.43
C PRO A 82 3.18 2.81 15.74
N GLU A 83 2.43 3.82 16.17
CA GLU A 83 1.60 3.77 17.38
C GLU A 83 0.44 2.77 17.20
N GLN A 84 -0.20 2.77 16.04
CA GLN A 84 -1.28 1.81 15.73
C GLN A 84 -0.73 0.38 15.67
N ILE A 85 0.46 0.18 15.09
CA ILE A 85 1.11 -1.14 15.07
C ILE A 85 1.39 -1.62 16.49
N GLN A 86 1.90 -0.75 17.35
CA GLN A 86 2.17 -1.10 18.74
C GLN A 86 0.89 -1.45 19.51
N GLU A 87 -0.19 -0.68 19.33
CA GLU A 87 -1.49 -0.96 19.95
C GLU A 87 -2.05 -2.34 19.53
N ILE A 88 -1.87 -2.72 18.26
CA ILE A 88 -2.32 -4.02 17.75
C ILE A 88 -1.55 -5.18 18.41
N VAL A 89 -0.27 -5.00 18.67
CA VAL A 89 0.60 -6.04 19.27
C VAL A 89 0.41 -6.16 20.78
N GLU A 90 0.09 -5.07 21.46
CA GLU A 90 -0.12 -5.04 22.92
C GLU A 90 -1.52 -5.48 23.36
N LYS A 91 -2.46 -5.64 22.42
CA LYS A 91 -3.79 -6.21 22.66
C LYS A 91 -3.77 -7.74 22.73
#